data_AF-A0AAP0NWZ6-F1
#
_entry.id   AF-A0AAP0NWZ6-F1
#
_cell.length_a   1.000
_cell.length_b   1.000
_cell.length_c   1.000
_cell.angle_alpha   90.00
_cell.angle_beta   90.00
_cell.angle_gamma   90.00
#
_symmetry.space_group_name_H-M   'P 1'
#
loop_
_entity.id
_entity.type
_entity.pdbx_description
1 polymer ?
#
loop_
_entity_poly.entity_id
_entity_poly.type
_entity_poly.pdbx_seq_one_letter_code
_entity_poly.pdbx_strand_id
1 'polypeptide(L)'
;MASLSRLCRHSRLYAAAAAAAAARPHILQQQHHQRRPRLLSTLRRPPSRPRTVDIGARARQLQNRRLWTYALTFSCVAGFIIVVLSSFEDQLVFYITPTEALEKFTQNPNKSRFRLGGLVLEGSVAQPPSSPFMEFVVTDLITDILVRYQGSLPDLFREGHSVVVEGFVRPLEDHQEAATAAAAAATEKARGIGCFFSATEVLAKHDEKYMPAEVAKAIDANKKKIAAAAAAAEAPVEVERR
;
A
#
# COMPACT_ATOMS: atom_id res chain seq x y z
N MET A 1 -7.19 -19.15 -41.63
CA MET A 1 -6.53 -20.10 -40.70
C MET A 1 -6.59 -19.44 -39.32
N ALA A 2 -7.47 -19.84 -38.40
CA ALA A 2 -7.60 -21.13 -37.71
C ALA A 2 -6.72 -21.20 -36.45
N SER A 3 -7.33 -21.60 -35.32
CA SER A 3 -6.71 -21.80 -33.99
C SER A 3 -6.17 -20.54 -33.29
N LEU A 4 -5.95 -20.47 -31.97
CA LEU A 4 -6.44 -21.10 -30.72
C LEU A 4 -5.85 -20.21 -29.59
N SER A 5 -6.32 -20.10 -28.34
CA SER A 5 -7.65 -20.22 -27.70
C SER A 5 -7.46 -19.90 -26.20
N ARG A 6 -8.53 -19.59 -25.44
CA ARG A 6 -8.54 -19.50 -23.95
C ARG A 6 -7.78 -18.27 -23.39
N LEU A 7 -8.08 -17.72 -22.21
CA LEU A 7 -9.17 -17.96 -21.26
C LEU A 7 -9.43 -16.66 -20.49
N CYS A 8 -10.42 -15.86 -20.90
CA CYS A 8 -10.90 -14.76 -20.08
C CYS A 8 -12.08 -15.27 -19.24
N ARG A 9 -11.91 -15.33 -17.91
CA ARG A 9 -12.99 -15.73 -16.98
C ARG A 9 -13.01 -14.80 -15.78
N HIS A 10 -13.52 -13.60 -16.03
CA HIS A 10 -13.79 -12.60 -15.01
C HIS A 10 -15.30 -12.56 -14.76
N SER A 11 -15.72 -12.43 -13.49
CA SER A 11 -17.09 -12.08 -13.09
C SER A 11 -18.17 -13.15 -13.42
N ARG A 12 -19.35 -13.19 -12.78
CA ARG A 12 -19.92 -12.58 -11.57
C ARG A 12 -21.21 -13.34 -11.25
N LEU A 13 -21.68 -13.31 -10.00
CA LEU A 13 -23.10 -13.35 -9.58
C LEU A 13 -23.97 -14.52 -10.12
N TYR A 14 -24.44 -15.47 -9.30
CA TYR A 14 -25.55 -15.25 -8.35
C TYR A 14 -26.65 -14.29 -8.87
N ALA A 15 -27.54 -14.80 -9.73
CA ALA A 15 -28.84 -14.20 -10.04
C ALA A 15 -29.82 -15.29 -10.53
N ALA A 16 -31.11 -15.16 -10.16
CA ALA A 16 -32.27 -15.95 -10.62
C ALA A 16 -32.20 -17.49 -10.42
N ALA A 17 -33.05 -18.19 -9.66
CA ALA A 17 -34.38 -17.91 -9.10
C ALA A 17 -35.47 -17.54 -10.13
N ALA A 18 -36.48 -18.42 -10.23
CA ALA A 18 -37.80 -18.28 -10.89
C ALA A 18 -37.92 -18.38 -12.44
N ALA A 19 -38.34 -19.57 -12.91
CA ALA A 19 -39.34 -19.84 -13.96
C ALA A 19 -39.54 -21.38 -13.98
N ALA A 20 -40.72 -22.00 -13.81
CA ALA A 20 -42.06 -21.81 -14.40
C ALA A 20 -42.15 -22.25 -15.89
N ALA A 21 -43.29 -22.86 -16.25
CA ALA A 21 -43.62 -23.58 -17.50
C ALA A 21 -42.99 -25.01 -17.62
N ALA A 22 -43.73 -26.12 -17.63
CA ALA A 22 -44.93 -26.56 -18.36
C ALA A 22 -44.62 -27.27 -19.69
N ALA A 23 -44.65 -28.61 -19.66
CA ALA A 23 -44.92 -29.46 -20.82
C ALA A 23 -45.43 -30.84 -20.36
N ARG A 24 -46.69 -31.18 -20.67
CA ARG A 24 -47.14 -32.58 -20.78
C ARG A 24 -46.72 -33.10 -22.17
N PRO A 25 -46.58 -34.42 -22.34
CA PRO A 25 -47.61 -35.04 -23.17
C PRO A 25 -48.15 -36.36 -22.63
N HIS A 26 -49.38 -36.66 -23.04
CA HIS A 26 -49.99 -37.98 -22.97
C HIS A 26 -49.18 -39.01 -23.75
N ILE A 27 -48.96 -40.19 -23.17
CA ILE A 27 -49.11 -41.45 -23.91
C ILE A 27 -49.97 -42.38 -23.06
N LEU A 28 -51.14 -42.72 -23.60
CA LEU A 28 -51.92 -43.87 -23.15
C LEU A 28 -51.38 -45.10 -23.88
N GLN A 29 -50.95 -46.12 -23.15
CA GLN A 29 -51.10 -47.48 -23.67
C GLN A 29 -51.39 -48.47 -22.55
N GLN A 30 -52.45 -49.24 -22.75
CA GLN A 30 -52.95 -50.26 -21.84
C GLN A 30 -51.99 -51.46 -21.79
N GLN A 31 -51.98 -52.23 -20.70
CA GLN A 31 -52.38 -53.63 -20.78
C GLN A 31 -52.68 -54.30 -19.43
N HIS A 32 -53.90 -54.83 -19.35
CA HIS A 32 -54.34 -56.05 -18.68
C HIS A 32 -53.76 -56.47 -17.32
N HIS A 33 -54.66 -56.40 -16.32
CA HIS A 33 -54.99 -57.50 -15.40
C HIS A 33 -54.01 -58.68 -15.28
N GLN A 34 -53.32 -58.74 -14.13
CA GLN A 34 -53.27 -59.98 -13.34
C GLN A 34 -53.62 -59.67 -11.87
N ARG A 35 -54.85 -60.01 -11.47
CA ARG A 35 -55.22 -60.06 -10.05
C ARG A 35 -54.44 -61.20 -9.38
N ARG A 36 -53.46 -60.88 -8.54
CA ARG A 36 -52.93 -61.81 -7.54
C ARG A 36 -53.39 -61.34 -6.15
N PRO A 37 -54.17 -62.13 -5.39
CA PRO A 37 -54.49 -61.79 -4.02
C PRO A 37 -53.20 -61.84 -3.19
N ARG A 38 -52.67 -60.67 -2.81
CA ARG A 38 -51.59 -60.61 -1.82
C ARG A 38 -52.18 -60.95 -0.46
N LEU A 39 -51.98 -62.21 -0.07
CA LEU A 39 -52.29 -62.74 1.25
C LEU A 39 -51.81 -61.76 2.34
N LEU A 40 -52.66 -61.52 3.33
CA LEU A 40 -52.37 -60.70 4.50
C LEU A 40 -51.25 -61.34 5.32
N SER A 41 -50.00 -61.01 4.98
CA SER A 41 -48.84 -61.41 5.76
C SER A 41 -48.75 -60.55 7.02
N THR A 42 -49.40 -61.01 8.09
CA THR A 42 -49.18 -60.51 9.47
C THR A 42 -47.81 -60.97 9.97
N LEU A 43 -46.74 -60.56 9.27
CA LEU A 43 -45.37 -60.67 9.76
C LEU A 43 -45.27 -59.78 11.00
N ARG A 44 -45.25 -60.42 12.18
CA ARG A 44 -44.91 -59.76 13.44
C ARG A 44 -43.57 -59.06 13.25
N ARG A 45 -43.58 -57.72 13.15
CA ARG A 45 -42.36 -56.92 13.21
C ARG A 45 -41.65 -57.28 14.51
N PRO A 46 -40.38 -57.73 14.48
CA PRO A 46 -39.64 -57.94 15.72
C PRO A 46 -39.56 -56.61 16.49
N PRO A 47 -39.57 -56.62 17.82
CA PRO A 47 -39.49 -55.40 18.61
C PRO A 47 -38.23 -54.63 18.23
N SER A 48 -38.40 -53.38 17.80
CA SER A 48 -37.29 -52.53 17.41
C SER A 48 -36.39 -52.29 18.62
N ARG A 49 -35.19 -52.87 18.61
CA ARG A 49 -34.19 -52.75 19.67
C ARG A 49 -34.03 -51.25 20.02
N PRO A 50 -34.20 -50.85 21.29
CA PRO A 50 -34.11 -49.44 21.67
C PRO A 50 -32.70 -48.94 21.34
N ARG A 51 -32.62 -47.90 20.50
CA ARG A 51 -31.36 -47.20 20.27
C ARG A 51 -30.98 -46.50 21.57
N THR A 52 -29.94 -47.00 22.23
CA THR A 52 -29.23 -46.25 23.28
C THR A 52 -28.79 -44.91 22.68
N VAL A 53 -29.43 -43.83 23.10
CA VAL A 53 -29.04 -42.49 22.69
C VAL A 53 -27.78 -42.15 23.45
N ASP A 54 -26.65 -42.03 22.77
CA ASP A 54 -25.42 -41.52 23.37
C ASP A 54 -25.57 -40.04 23.70
N ILE A 55 -26.11 -39.77 24.90
CA ILE A 55 -26.31 -38.43 25.45
C ILE A 55 -24.95 -37.69 25.48
N GLY A 56 -23.87 -38.39 25.82
CA GLY A 56 -22.50 -37.85 25.81
C GLY A 56 -22.02 -37.42 24.41
N ALA A 57 -22.37 -38.15 23.35
CA ALA A 57 -22.01 -37.78 21.98
C ALA A 57 -22.78 -36.51 21.53
N ARG A 58 -24.08 -36.44 21.83
CA ARG A 58 -24.90 -35.25 21.54
C ARG A 58 -24.50 -34.02 22.36
N ALA A 59 -24.10 -34.20 23.62
CA ALA A 59 -23.62 -33.12 24.48
C ALA A 59 -22.33 -32.48 23.92
N ARG A 60 -21.34 -33.30 23.56
CA ARG A 60 -20.09 -32.83 22.91
C ARG A 60 -20.38 -32.14 21.58
N GLN A 61 -21.34 -32.62 20.80
CA GLN A 61 -21.72 -32.00 19.53
C GLN A 61 -22.31 -30.59 19.70
N LEU A 62 -23.07 -30.33 20.77
CA LEU A 62 -23.60 -28.99 21.09
C LEU A 62 -22.53 -28.05 21.63
N GLN A 63 -21.59 -28.55 22.44
CA GLN A 63 -20.44 -27.78 22.93
C GLN A 63 -19.53 -27.34 21.78
N ASN A 64 -19.17 -28.27 20.88
CA ASN A 64 -18.34 -27.95 19.72
C ASN A 64 -19.01 -26.95 18.79
N ARG A 65 -20.33 -27.04 18.55
CA ARG A 65 -21.05 -26.06 17.72
C ARG A 65 -20.95 -24.63 18.29
N ARG A 66 -21.03 -24.47 19.62
CA ARG A 66 -20.86 -23.16 20.28
C ARG A 66 -19.41 -22.64 20.19
N LEU A 67 -18.44 -23.53 20.38
CA LEU A 67 -17.01 -23.20 20.21
C LEU A 67 -16.72 -22.73 18.77
N TRP A 68 -17.24 -23.42 17.75
CA TRP A 68 -17.09 -22.99 16.35
C TRP A 68 -17.74 -21.64 16.06
N THR A 69 -18.92 -21.34 16.63
CA THR A 69 -19.53 -20.00 16.48
C THR A 69 -18.68 -18.91 17.14
N TYR A 70 -18.13 -19.16 18.33
CA TYR A 70 -17.28 -18.17 19.01
C TYR A 70 -15.94 -17.97 18.30
N ALA A 71 -15.32 -19.03 17.79
CA ALA A 71 -14.09 -18.94 17.01
C ALA A 71 -14.30 -18.14 15.72
N LEU A 72 -15.43 -18.35 15.02
CA LEU A 72 -15.79 -17.57 13.84
C LEU A 72 -16.01 -16.09 14.17
N THR A 73 -16.77 -15.76 15.22
CA THR A 73 -16.99 -14.35 15.61
C THR A 73 -15.70 -13.68 16.05
N PHE A 74 -14.84 -14.38 16.80
CA PHE A 74 -13.55 -13.85 17.24
C PHE A 74 -12.61 -13.63 16.05
N SER A 75 -12.57 -14.55 15.09
CA SER A 75 -11.80 -14.42 13.85
C SER A 75 -12.28 -13.24 12.99
N CYS A 76 -13.60 -13.02 12.86
CA CYS A 76 -14.13 -11.85 12.16
C CYS A 76 -13.74 -10.53 12.86
N VAL A 77 -13.84 -10.45 14.18
CA VAL A 77 -13.47 -9.23 14.93
C VAL A 77 -11.96 -8.97 14.84
N ALA A 78 -11.13 -9.99 15.02
CA ALA A 78 -9.68 -9.88 14.88
C ALA A 78 -9.27 -9.45 13.46
N GLY A 79 -9.88 -10.04 12.42
CA GLY A 79 -9.66 -9.65 11.03
C GLY A 79 -10.07 -8.21 10.74
N PHE A 80 -11.20 -7.75 11.27
CA PHE A 80 -11.63 -6.35 11.14
C PHE A 80 -10.64 -5.38 11.80
N ILE A 81 -10.16 -5.69 13.01
CA ILE A 81 -9.14 -4.87 13.70
C ILE A 81 -7.86 -4.78 12.87
N ILE A 82 -7.37 -5.90 12.31
CA ILE A 82 -6.16 -5.93 11.48
C ILE A 82 -6.32 -5.06 10.22
N VAL A 83 -7.45 -5.18 9.51
CA VAL A 83 -7.72 -4.37 8.31
C VAL A 83 -7.83 -2.89 8.65
N VAL A 84 -8.48 -2.54 9.77
CA VAL A 84 -8.60 -1.15 10.22
C VAL A 84 -7.25 -0.55 10.59
N LEU A 85 -6.41 -1.27 11.35
CA LEU A 85 -5.07 -0.80 11.72
C LEU A 85 -4.18 -0.61 10.49
N SER A 86 -4.15 -1.59 9.58
CA SER A 86 -3.42 -1.48 8.31
C SER A 86 -3.90 -0.30 7.45
N SER A 87 -5.21 -0.02 7.42
CA SER A 87 -5.76 1.12 6.68
C SER A 87 -5.48 2.48 7.33
N PHE A 88 -5.18 2.54 8.63
CA PHE A 88 -4.76 3.78 9.29
C PHE A 88 -3.29 4.10 9.01
N GLU A 89 -2.42 3.10 8.97
CA GLU A 89 -0.99 3.27 8.64
C GLU A 89 -0.80 3.91 7.24
N ASP A 90 -1.63 3.54 6.25
CA ASP A 90 -1.63 4.13 4.91
C ASP A 90 -2.07 5.61 4.83
N GLN A 91 -2.72 6.14 5.88
CA GLN A 91 -3.26 7.51 5.91
C GLN A 91 -2.42 8.50 6.73
N LEU A 92 -1.41 8.03 7.47
CA LEU A 92 -0.57 8.89 8.30
C LEU A 92 0.48 9.61 7.46
N VAL A 93 0.27 10.90 7.23
CA VAL A 93 1.22 11.76 6.51
C VAL A 93 2.36 12.19 7.45
N PHE A 94 3.38 11.34 7.54
CA PHE A 94 4.58 11.61 8.33
C PHE A 94 5.45 12.71 7.71
N TYR A 95 6.13 13.48 8.57
CA TYR A 95 7.18 14.40 8.15
C TYR A 95 8.54 13.71 8.24
N ILE A 96 9.31 13.70 7.15
CA ILE A 96 10.60 12.98 7.07
C ILE A 96 11.63 13.82 6.30
N THR A 97 12.92 13.58 6.57
CA THR A 97 14.00 14.22 5.79
C THR A 97 14.33 13.45 4.51
N PRO A 98 15.05 14.07 3.55
CA PRO A 98 15.69 13.38 2.43
C PRO A 98 16.44 12.09 2.78
N THR A 99 17.30 12.06 3.81
CA THR A 99 17.98 10.80 4.21
C THR A 99 16.98 9.72 4.63
N GLU A 100 16.01 10.04 5.50
CA GLU A 100 15.01 9.07 5.97
C GLU A 100 14.07 8.58 4.84
N ALA A 101 13.75 9.44 3.88
CA ALA A 101 12.92 9.09 2.73
C ALA A 101 13.58 8.01 1.86
N LEU A 102 14.89 8.09 1.67
CA LEU A 102 15.66 7.11 0.93
C LEU A 102 15.70 5.75 1.66
N GLU A 103 15.99 5.76 2.97
CA GLU A 103 15.99 4.53 3.78
C GLU A 103 14.62 3.84 3.80
N LYS A 104 13.53 4.61 3.99
CA LYS A 104 12.16 4.10 3.97
C LYS A 104 11.78 3.52 2.62
N PHE A 105 12.19 4.15 1.51
CA PHE A 105 11.97 3.65 0.15
C PHE A 105 12.68 2.29 -0.08
N THR A 106 13.92 2.14 0.40
CA THR A 106 14.66 0.87 0.31
C THR A 106 14.01 -0.25 1.13
N GLN A 107 13.47 0.07 2.31
CA GLN A 107 12.80 -0.91 3.17
C GLN A 107 11.40 -1.30 2.68
N ASN A 108 10.62 -0.33 2.21
CA ASN A 108 9.24 -0.52 1.77
C ASN A 108 8.94 0.33 0.53
N PRO A 109 8.85 -0.25 -0.68
CA PRO A 109 8.43 0.45 -1.90
C PRO A 109 6.90 0.74 -1.94
N ASN A 110 6.27 0.88 -0.77
CA ASN A 110 4.84 1.10 -0.64
C ASN A 110 4.46 2.54 -1.01
N LYS A 111 3.27 2.70 -1.60
CA LYS A 111 2.77 3.98 -2.14
C LYS A 111 2.15 4.88 -1.07
N SER A 112 2.78 4.97 0.10
CA SER A 112 2.35 5.86 1.18
C SER A 112 2.69 7.31 0.81
N ARG A 113 1.78 8.26 1.10
CA ARG A 113 2.08 9.70 1.00
C ARG A 113 2.88 10.13 2.22
N PHE A 114 3.89 10.96 2.01
CA PHE A 114 4.64 11.58 3.10
C PHE A 114 5.01 13.02 2.77
N ARG A 115 5.35 13.77 3.81
CA ARG A 115 5.83 15.14 3.75
C ARG A 115 7.35 15.16 3.87
N LEU A 116 8.01 15.36 2.75
CA LEU A 116 9.45 15.57 2.68
C LEU A 116 9.76 16.99 3.18
N GLY A 117 10.48 17.12 4.30
CA GLY A 117 10.93 18.40 4.83
C GLY A 117 12.44 18.57 4.67
N GLY A 118 12.87 19.73 4.17
CA GLY A 118 14.29 20.04 3.98
C GLY A 118 14.51 21.47 3.51
N LEU A 119 15.76 21.78 3.14
CA LEU A 119 16.16 23.06 2.56
C LEU A 119 16.15 22.96 1.03
N VAL A 120 15.70 23.99 0.33
CA VAL A 120 15.84 24.09 -1.13
C VAL A 120 17.28 24.47 -1.46
N LEU A 121 17.94 23.72 -2.33
CA LEU A 121 19.31 24.00 -2.74
C LEU A 121 19.37 25.20 -3.72
N GLU A 122 20.35 26.09 -3.53
CA GLU A 122 20.54 27.28 -4.36
C GLU A 122 20.95 26.93 -5.80
N GLY A 123 20.40 27.65 -6.77
CA GLY A 123 20.54 27.38 -8.21
C GLY A 123 19.96 26.05 -8.67
N SER A 124 19.17 25.35 -7.86
CA SER A 124 18.59 24.04 -8.21
C SER A 124 17.23 24.13 -8.89
N VAL A 125 16.57 25.27 -8.84
CA VAL A 125 15.20 25.45 -9.35
C VAL A 125 15.22 25.63 -10.87
N ALA A 126 14.75 24.60 -11.59
CA ALA A 126 14.69 24.56 -13.03
C ALA A 126 13.24 24.41 -13.52
N GLN A 127 12.80 25.33 -14.38
CA GLN A 127 11.56 25.18 -15.15
C GLN A 127 11.89 24.77 -16.59
N PRO A 128 11.82 23.47 -16.94
CA PRO A 128 12.01 23.03 -18.31
C PRO A 128 10.94 23.57 -19.27
N PRO A 129 11.29 24.20 -20.40
CA PRO A 129 10.33 24.82 -21.31
C PRO A 129 9.41 23.82 -22.04
N SER A 130 9.77 22.53 -22.03
CA SER A 130 9.02 21.46 -22.71
C SER A 130 7.96 20.78 -21.83
N SER A 131 7.91 21.06 -20.52
CA SER A 131 7.02 20.31 -19.60
C SER A 131 6.39 21.22 -18.53
N PRO A 132 5.19 20.90 -18.03
CA PRO A 132 4.52 21.65 -16.96
C PRO A 132 5.08 21.33 -15.55
N PHE A 133 6.19 20.59 -15.46
CA PHE A 133 6.83 20.23 -14.20
C PHE A 133 7.90 21.26 -13.83
N MET A 134 7.96 21.57 -12.54
CA MET A 134 9.06 22.31 -11.92
C MET A 134 9.99 21.30 -11.24
N GLU A 135 11.30 21.43 -11.45
CA GLU A 135 12.31 20.57 -10.83
C GLU A 135 13.14 21.39 -9.85
N PHE A 136 13.38 20.86 -8.65
CA PHE A 136 14.25 21.47 -7.65
C PHE A 136 14.84 20.41 -6.72
N VAL A 137 15.95 20.72 -6.05
CA VAL A 137 16.62 19.78 -5.15
C VAL A 137 16.34 20.16 -3.70
N VAL A 138 15.92 19.19 -2.89
CA VAL A 138 15.71 19.35 -1.44
C VAL A 138 16.78 18.58 -0.69
N THR A 139 17.45 19.23 0.27
CA THR A 139 18.57 18.69 1.04
C THR A 139 18.33 18.79 2.55
N ASP A 140 18.88 17.84 3.30
CA ASP A 140 19.04 17.91 4.77
C ASP A 140 20.51 18.14 5.20
N LEU A 141 21.31 18.69 4.28
CA LEU A 141 22.76 18.89 4.35
C LEU A 141 23.59 17.61 4.20
N ILE A 142 22.98 16.42 4.18
CA ILE A 142 23.66 15.15 3.91
C ILE A 142 23.21 14.60 2.56
N THR A 143 21.92 14.34 2.43
CA THR A 143 21.29 13.71 1.27
C THR A 143 20.49 14.73 0.48
N ASP A 144 20.64 14.71 -0.84
CA ASP A 144 19.98 15.63 -1.77
C ASP A 144 19.00 14.83 -2.63
N ILE A 145 17.71 15.15 -2.62
CA ILE A 145 16.69 14.46 -3.42
C ILE A 145 16.13 15.40 -4.48
N LEU A 146 16.04 14.89 -5.71
CA LEU A 146 15.38 15.58 -6.82
C LEU A 146 13.86 15.53 -6.64
N VAL A 147 13.24 16.70 -6.53
CA VAL A 147 11.79 16.88 -6.46
C VAL A 147 11.27 17.34 -7.81
N ARG A 148 10.24 16.66 -8.31
CA ARG A 148 9.47 17.05 -9.50
C ARG A 148 8.05 17.40 -9.08
N TYR A 149 7.68 18.67 -9.20
CA TYR A 149 6.39 19.20 -8.81
C TYR A 149 5.55 19.57 -10.04
N GLN A 150 4.25 19.23 -10.03
CA GLN A 150 3.33 19.60 -11.08
C GLN A 150 2.53 20.84 -10.69
N GLY A 151 2.85 21.99 -11.29
CA GLY A 151 2.16 23.26 -11.05
C GLY A 151 3.12 24.43 -10.84
N SER A 152 2.54 25.59 -10.47
CA SER A 152 3.30 26.79 -10.14
C SER A 152 3.75 26.77 -8.68
N LEU A 153 5.03 27.08 -8.44
CA LEU A 153 5.54 27.25 -7.07
C LEU A 153 4.81 28.42 -6.36
N PRO A 154 4.55 28.32 -5.04
CA PRO A 154 4.05 29.45 -4.26
C PRO A 154 5.02 30.64 -4.32
N ASP A 155 4.54 31.88 -4.27
CA ASP A 155 5.42 33.07 -4.26
C ASP A 155 6.36 33.09 -3.03
N LEU A 156 5.95 32.47 -1.92
CA LEU A 156 6.79 32.33 -0.73
C LEU A 156 7.91 31.27 -0.86
N PHE A 157 8.01 30.59 -2.02
CA PHE A 157 9.10 29.68 -2.31
C PHE A 157 10.35 30.46 -2.73
N ARG A 158 11.45 30.21 -2.01
CA ARG A 158 12.78 30.79 -2.25
C ARG A 158 13.83 29.72 -2.04
N GLU A 159 14.92 29.80 -2.77
CA GLU A 159 16.10 28.95 -2.56
C GLU A 159 16.75 29.25 -1.20
N GLY A 160 17.52 28.30 -0.66
CA GLY A 160 18.15 28.38 0.66
C GLY A 160 17.18 28.26 1.85
N HIS A 161 15.87 28.32 1.62
CA HIS A 161 14.85 28.29 2.67
C HIS A 161 14.30 26.88 2.92
N SER A 162 13.73 26.66 4.11
CA SER A 162 13.03 25.42 4.44
C SER A 162 11.71 25.29 3.70
N VAL A 163 11.49 24.14 3.07
CA VAL A 163 10.26 23.77 2.38
C VAL A 163 9.73 22.44 2.92
N VAL A 164 8.41 22.28 2.90
CA VAL A 164 7.77 20.97 3.05
C VAL A 164 7.08 20.63 1.75
N VAL A 165 7.27 19.40 1.26
CA VAL A 165 6.70 18.93 0.00
C VAL A 165 5.93 17.65 0.26
N GLU A 166 4.65 17.58 -0.12
CA GLU A 166 3.85 16.37 -0.03
C GLU A 166 3.85 15.61 -1.37
N GLY A 167 4.03 14.29 -1.32
CA GLY A 167 4.14 13.48 -2.53
C GLY A 167 4.53 12.02 -2.27
N PHE A 168 5.17 11.41 -3.28
CA PHE A 168 5.63 10.02 -3.27
C PHE A 168 7.03 9.90 -3.88
N VAL A 169 7.93 9.08 -3.31
CA VAL A 169 9.14 8.67 -4.06
C VAL A 169 8.72 7.73 -5.20
N ARG A 170 9.33 7.93 -6.38
CA ARG A 170 9.31 6.99 -7.49
C ARG A 170 10.74 6.57 -7.86
N PRO A 171 10.94 5.32 -8.33
CA PRO A 171 12.20 4.98 -8.99
C PRO A 171 12.38 5.87 -10.23
N LEU A 172 13.63 6.23 -10.51
CA LEU A 172 14.00 6.90 -11.75
C LEU A 172 14.11 5.82 -12.85
N GLU A 173 12.98 5.52 -13.51
CA GLU A 173 12.98 4.64 -14.68
C GLU A 173 13.66 5.35 -15.87
N ASP A 174 14.58 4.66 -16.56
CA ASP A 174 15.55 5.21 -17.53
C ASP A 174 14.98 5.80 -18.84
N HIS A 175 13.69 6.14 -18.87
CA HIS A 175 13.08 6.85 -19.99
C HIS A 175 13.38 8.34 -19.89
N GLN A 176 14.49 8.72 -20.54
CA GLN A 176 14.95 10.08 -20.76
C GLN A 176 13.82 11.05 -21.12
N GLU A 177 13.72 12.14 -20.38
CA GLU A 177 13.53 13.44 -21.01
C GLU A 177 14.47 14.45 -20.34
N ALA A 178 15.62 14.65 -20.99
CA ALA A 178 16.67 15.55 -20.55
C ALA A 178 16.23 17.00 -20.76
N ALA A 179 15.54 17.56 -19.76
CA ALA A 179 14.96 18.88 -19.85
C ALA A 179 15.94 19.97 -19.34
N THR A 180 16.93 20.28 -20.19
CA THR A 180 17.85 21.44 -20.15
C THR A 180 18.86 21.55 -19.00
N ALA A 181 20.16 21.58 -19.36
CA ALA A 181 21.32 21.45 -18.48
C ALA A 181 21.72 22.71 -17.67
N ALA A 182 20.77 23.54 -17.24
CA ALA A 182 21.07 24.82 -16.58
C ALA A 182 21.42 24.73 -15.08
N ALA A 183 21.00 23.66 -14.39
CA ALA A 183 21.20 23.45 -12.94
C ALA A 183 22.15 22.25 -12.64
N ALA A 184 23.18 22.07 -13.49
CA ALA A 184 23.81 20.76 -13.71
C ALA A 184 24.52 20.14 -12.49
N ALA A 185 25.36 20.89 -11.76
CA ALA A 185 26.22 20.32 -10.71
C ALA A 185 25.45 19.87 -9.46
N ALA A 186 24.50 20.68 -8.99
CA ALA A 186 23.68 20.39 -7.82
C ALA A 186 22.75 19.18 -8.06
N THR A 187 22.22 19.08 -9.29
CA THR A 187 21.26 18.04 -9.68
C THR A 187 21.93 16.68 -9.88
N GLU A 188 23.24 16.62 -10.15
CA GLU A 188 23.97 15.37 -10.41
C GLU A 188 24.04 14.47 -9.16
N LYS A 189 24.40 15.03 -8.00
CA LYS A 189 24.41 14.30 -6.71
C LYS A 189 23.04 13.72 -6.36
N ALA A 190 21.97 14.46 -6.65
CA ALA A 190 20.59 14.01 -6.43
C ALA A 190 20.14 12.94 -7.44
N ARG A 191 20.56 13.02 -8.71
CA ARG A 191 20.27 12.01 -9.74
C ARG A 191 20.98 10.68 -9.50
N GLY A 192 22.17 10.70 -8.88
CA GLY A 192 22.93 9.50 -8.52
C GLY A 192 22.20 8.54 -7.56
N ILE A 193 21.11 8.99 -6.91
CA ILE A 193 20.33 8.20 -5.96
C ILE A 193 19.33 7.25 -6.67
N GLY A 194 19.09 7.41 -7.98
CA GLY A 194 18.23 6.50 -8.76
C GLY A 194 16.73 6.55 -8.41
N CYS A 195 16.31 7.56 -7.63
CA CYS A 195 14.92 7.83 -7.33
C CYS A 195 14.64 9.34 -7.38
N PHE A 196 13.38 9.72 -7.62
CA PHE A 196 12.93 11.11 -7.58
C PHE A 196 11.63 11.22 -6.78
N PHE A 197 11.40 12.38 -6.17
CA PHE A 197 10.18 12.66 -5.42
C PHE A 197 9.14 13.32 -6.32
N SER A 198 8.05 12.61 -6.61
CA SER A 198 6.90 13.13 -7.34
C SER A 198 6.00 13.91 -6.37
N ALA A 199 6.11 15.22 -6.39
CA ALA A 199 5.39 16.12 -5.50
C ALA A 199 3.99 16.47 -6.03
N THR A 200 3.00 16.45 -5.14
CA THR A 200 1.62 16.90 -5.40
C THR A 200 1.31 18.26 -4.78
N GLU A 201 2.01 18.66 -3.71
CA GLU A 201 1.84 19.96 -3.06
C GLU A 201 3.17 20.48 -2.51
N VAL A 202 3.43 21.79 -2.65
CA VAL A 202 4.61 22.48 -2.11
C VAL A 202 4.14 23.49 -1.07
N LEU A 203 4.49 23.24 0.19
CA LEU A 203 4.21 24.10 1.34
C LEU A 203 5.46 24.93 1.65
N ALA A 204 5.56 26.10 1.03
CA ALA A 204 6.50 27.13 1.42
C ALA A 204 5.86 28.02 2.49
N LYS A 205 6.41 27.98 3.72
CA LYS A 205 6.09 28.91 4.80
C LYS A 205 7.41 29.42 5.40
N HIS A 206 7.65 30.73 5.31
CA HIS A 206 8.83 31.37 5.89
C HIS A 206 8.81 31.44 7.43
N ASP A 207 7.70 31.06 8.08
CA ASP A 207 7.67 30.90 9.53
C ASP A 207 8.50 29.68 9.94
N GLU A 208 9.66 29.90 10.56
CA GLU A 208 10.50 28.87 11.20
C GLU A 208 9.70 27.99 12.19
N LYS A 209 8.59 28.54 12.70
CA LYS A 209 7.59 27.88 13.55
C LYS A 209 6.82 26.73 12.87
N TYR A 210 6.86 26.60 11.54
CA TYR A 210 6.11 25.59 10.78
C TYR A 210 6.96 24.40 10.31
N MET A 211 8.29 24.43 10.50
CA MET A 211 9.11 23.22 10.31
C MET A 211 8.80 22.24 11.46
N PRO A 212 8.34 21.00 11.17
CA PRO A 212 8.03 20.02 12.21
C PRO A 212 9.29 19.73 13.04
N ALA A 213 9.10 19.55 14.35
CA ALA A 213 10.21 19.40 15.29
C ALA A 213 11.12 18.18 15.01
N GLU A 214 10.62 17.19 14.26
CA GLU A 214 11.37 16.02 13.81
C GLU A 214 12.41 16.41 12.75
N VAL A 215 11.98 17.05 11.65
CA VAL A 215 12.85 17.55 10.57
C VAL A 215 13.83 18.61 11.09
N ALA A 216 13.38 19.52 11.96
CA ALA A 216 14.25 20.54 12.55
C ALA A 216 15.42 19.92 13.34
N LYS A 217 15.13 18.94 14.20
CA LYS A 217 16.16 18.21 14.96
C LYS A 217 17.11 17.44 14.05
N ALA A 218 16.60 16.83 12.97
CA ALA A 218 17.42 16.11 12.01
C ALA A 218 18.41 17.04 11.27
N ILE A 219 17.94 18.19 10.78
CA ILE A 219 18.80 19.22 10.15
C ILE A 219 19.84 19.74 11.15
N ASP A 220 19.46 20.05 12.39
CA ASP A 220 20.43 20.54 13.39
C ASP A 220 21.42 19.47 13.85
N ALA A 221 21.01 18.20 13.89
CA ALA A 221 21.91 17.08 14.10
C ALA A 221 22.90 16.93 12.93
N ASN A 222 22.44 17.12 11.68
CA ASN A 222 23.28 17.08 10.50
C ASN A 222 24.28 18.25 10.46
N LYS A 223 23.86 19.49 10.79
CA LYS A 223 24.76 20.63 11.01
C LYS A 223 25.85 20.30 12.02
N LYS A 224 25.50 19.69 13.16
CA LYS A 224 26.47 19.29 14.19
C LYS A 224 27.43 18.21 13.71
N LYS A 225 26.96 17.20 12.95
CA LYS A 225 27.82 16.19 12.33
C LYS A 225 28.82 16.81 11.36
N ILE A 226 28.37 17.75 10.52
CA ILE A 226 29.23 18.46 9.56
C ILE A 226 30.24 19.34 10.28
N ALA A 227 29.82 20.10 11.31
CA ALA A 227 30.73 20.91 12.12
C ALA A 227 31.77 20.06 12.88
N ALA A 228 31.37 18.90 13.41
CA ALA A 228 32.29 17.96 14.05
C ALA A 228 33.25 17.29 13.04
N ALA A 229 32.78 16.97 11.83
CA ALA A 229 33.61 16.44 10.75
C ALA A 229 34.61 17.48 10.23
N ALA A 230 34.20 18.74 10.09
CA ALA A 230 35.09 19.85 9.75
C ALA A 230 36.16 20.05 10.83
N ALA A 231 35.77 20.11 12.11
CA ALA A 231 36.70 20.23 13.23
C ALA A 231 37.67 19.02 13.35
N ALA A 232 37.25 17.82 12.93
CA ALA A 232 38.11 16.65 12.86
C ALA A 232 39.08 16.67 11.66
N ALA A 233 38.72 17.34 10.56
CA ALA A 233 39.59 17.57 9.40
C ALA A 233 40.59 18.72 9.61
N GLU A 234 40.31 19.64 10.54
CA GLU A 234 41.16 20.79 10.89
C GLU A 234 42.13 20.55 12.05
N ALA A 235 42.27 19.30 12.53
CA ALA A 235 43.36 18.93 13.42
C ALA A 235 44.70 19.15 12.70
N PRO A 236 45.62 19.99 13.23
CA PRO A 236 46.80 20.39 12.48
C PRO A 236 47.71 19.20 12.22
N VAL A 237 48.02 18.98 10.94
CA VAL A 237 49.16 18.15 10.54
C VAL A 237 50.41 18.86 11.03
N GLU A 238 50.94 18.42 12.18
CA GLU A 238 52.25 18.81 12.69
C GLU A 238 53.28 18.52 11.59
N VAL A 239 53.80 19.57 10.97
CA VAL A 239 54.77 19.44 9.88
C VAL A 239 56.12 19.11 10.51
N GLU A 240 56.42 17.82 10.61
CA GLU A 240 57.74 17.29 10.98
C GLU A 240 58.79 17.78 9.97
N ARG A 241 59.31 18.99 10.19
CA ARG A 241 60.52 19.50 9.53
C ARG A 241 61.73 19.00 10.32
N ARG A 242 62.38 17.96 9.80
CA ARG A 242 63.76 17.59 10.10
C ARG A 242 64.56 17.45 8.81
#